data_AF-A0A429GFP5-F1
#
_entry.id   AF-A0A429GFP5-F1
#
_cell.length_a   1.000
_cell.length_b   1.000
_cell.length_c   1.000
_cell.angle_alpha   90.00
_cell.angle_beta   90.00
_cell.angle_gamma   90.00
#
_symmetry.space_group_name_H-M   'P 1'
#
loop_
_entity.id
_entity.type
_entity.pdbx_description
1 polymer ?
#
loop_
_entity_poly.entity_id
_entity_poly.type
_entity_poly.pdbx_seq_one_letter_code
_entity_poly.pdbx_strand_id
1 'polypeptide(L)'
;MSAARKILLALVIVVILFLLLLIAGALTYKPAFEIKGIGIVDHDGYPCFKIPFKTSNYPVTFRLLTKDGELIDTYVADKPEEVVYLHLTPFKPFTNVIGPKSYVIKAFYGDKEVYSSSFDVKGAKADLKIKDVSFNTSIFSLDLRKLTLEVRNEGDVPLYLTLIPINIELYLDGLHEAFAPYPSSLAIEPGNTSSLSLEPVALAIDPNYLDKEHRVDVVIPNVTRTSYIIEPLKPELRIEKVGLSPFLDKWSLNNITLIISNRGKYPINIRWLKIYVNEELNALWTPSIEVIGPGEEKKVILSLAAITSRPFTLKVKLGATEVSYSG
;
A
#
# COMPACT_ATOMS: atom_id res chain seq x y z
N MET A 1 40.64 -82.97 0.97
CA MET A 1 40.82 -81.50 1.01
C MET A 1 41.71 -81.15 2.19
N SER A 2 42.90 -80.57 1.97
CA SER A 2 43.86 -80.29 3.05
C SER A 2 43.29 -79.29 4.08
N ALA A 3 43.74 -79.38 5.33
CA ALA A 3 43.30 -78.49 6.42
C ALA A 3 43.42 -77.00 6.03
N ALA A 4 44.47 -76.64 5.29
CA ALA A 4 44.68 -75.29 4.78
C ALA A 4 43.56 -74.79 3.86
N ARG A 5 43.00 -75.65 2.98
CA ARG A 5 41.86 -75.27 2.12
C ARG A 5 40.57 -75.05 2.92
N LYS A 6 40.35 -75.82 3.99
CA LYS A 6 39.18 -75.64 4.87
C LYS A 6 39.27 -74.34 5.66
N ILE A 7 40.46 -74.00 6.15
CA ILE A 7 40.74 -72.75 6.87
C ILE A 7 40.55 -71.54 5.96
N LEU A 8 41.09 -71.60 4.73
CA LEU A 8 40.93 -70.52 3.75
C LEU A 8 39.45 -70.30 3.38
N LEU A 9 38.70 -71.38 3.15
CA LEU A 9 37.27 -71.29 2.82
C LEU A 9 36.46 -70.68 3.97
N ALA A 10 36.74 -71.07 5.21
CA ALA A 10 36.09 -70.49 6.39
C ALA A 10 36.37 -68.99 6.52
N LEU A 11 37.60 -68.56 6.23
CA LEU A 11 38.01 -67.15 6.31
C LEU A 11 37.33 -66.29 5.23
N VAL A 12 37.21 -66.81 4.00
CA VAL A 12 36.46 -66.15 2.93
C VAL A 12 34.98 -65.99 3.29
N ILE A 13 34.36 -67.02 3.85
CA ILE A 13 32.96 -66.97 4.31
C ILE A 13 32.77 -65.90 5.38
N VAL A 14 33.68 -65.80 6.36
CA VAL A 14 33.63 -64.78 7.42
C VAL A 14 33.76 -63.37 6.84
N VAL A 15 34.67 -63.14 5.89
CA VAL A 15 34.83 -61.83 5.24
C VAL A 15 33.58 -61.46 4.46
N ILE A 16 32.98 -62.39 3.72
CA ILE A 16 31.74 -62.16 2.98
C ILE A 16 30.58 -61.83 3.93
N LEU A 17 30.44 -62.57 5.04
CA LEU A 17 29.43 -62.30 6.07
C LEU A 17 29.61 -60.91 6.70
N PHE A 18 30.85 -60.51 6.98
CA PHE A 18 31.15 -59.19 7.53
C PHE A 18 30.82 -58.07 6.54
N LEU A 19 31.14 -58.24 5.25
CA LEU A 19 30.77 -57.31 4.18
C LEU A 19 29.25 -57.21 4.02
N LEU A 20 28.54 -58.34 4.06
CA LEU A 20 27.07 -58.36 3.99
C LEU A 20 26.43 -57.66 5.19
N LEU A 21 26.99 -57.82 6.39
CA LEU A 21 26.54 -57.10 7.59
C LEU A 21 26.77 -55.59 7.50
N LEU A 22 27.92 -55.15 6.96
CA LEU A 22 28.19 -53.73 6.71
C LEU A 22 27.23 -53.13 5.68
N ILE A 23 26.96 -53.85 4.59
CA ILE A 23 26.01 -53.43 3.55
C ILE A 23 24.59 -53.38 4.12
N ALA A 24 24.17 -54.40 4.88
CA ALA A 24 22.86 -54.43 5.55
C ALA A 24 22.70 -53.29 6.56
N GLY A 25 23.74 -52.98 7.34
CA GLY A 25 23.78 -51.85 8.27
C GLY A 25 23.66 -50.50 7.55
N ALA A 26 24.38 -50.33 6.44
CA ALA A 26 24.29 -49.11 5.61
C ALA A 26 22.91 -48.95 4.97
N LEU A 27 22.28 -50.04 4.50
CA LEU A 27 20.95 -50.03 3.89
C LEU A 27 19.83 -49.74 4.90
N THR A 28 20.00 -50.16 6.15
CA THR A 28 18.99 -49.97 7.20
C THR A 28 19.14 -48.66 7.96
N TYR A 29 20.27 -47.94 7.80
CA TYR A 29 20.49 -46.66 8.45
C TYR A 29 19.42 -45.63 8.05
N LYS A 30 18.66 -45.16 9.04
CA LYS A 30 17.72 -44.05 8.89
C LYS A 30 18.30 -42.85 9.62
N PRO A 31 18.74 -41.80 8.90
CA PRO A 31 19.29 -40.62 9.54
C PRO A 31 18.25 -40.02 10.49
N ALA A 32 18.69 -39.60 11.68
CA ALA A 32 17.83 -38.95 12.64
C ALA A 32 17.49 -37.56 12.09
N PHE A 33 16.21 -37.35 11.76
CA PHE A 33 15.73 -36.10 11.19
C PHE A 33 14.38 -35.74 11.79
N GLU A 34 14.26 -34.52 12.28
CA GLU A 34 13.07 -34.01 12.94
C GLU A 34 12.80 -32.57 12.49
N ILE A 35 11.56 -32.26 12.10
CA ILE A 35 11.08 -30.91 11.88
C ILE A 35 10.44 -30.42 13.17
N LYS A 36 10.94 -29.31 13.73
CA LYS A 36 10.43 -28.73 14.99
C LYS A 36 9.17 -27.89 14.80
N GLY A 37 8.97 -27.37 13.60
CA GLY A 37 7.82 -26.55 13.23
C GLY A 37 8.00 -25.95 11.84
N ILE A 38 6.93 -25.44 11.26
CA ILE A 38 6.94 -24.74 9.97
C ILE A 38 6.03 -23.53 10.10
N GLY A 39 6.56 -22.36 9.75
CA GLY A 39 5.81 -21.10 9.69
C GLY A 39 6.18 -20.34 8.43
N ILE A 40 5.35 -19.38 8.03
CA ILE A 40 5.64 -18.47 6.92
C ILE A 40 6.04 -17.12 7.51
N VAL A 41 7.17 -16.59 7.07
CA VAL A 41 7.77 -15.34 7.56
C VAL A 41 8.35 -14.55 6.40
N ASP A 42 8.61 -13.27 6.62
CA ASP A 42 9.51 -12.52 5.74
C ASP A 42 10.97 -12.90 6.03
N HIS A 43 11.74 -13.16 4.97
CA HIS A 43 13.18 -13.37 5.02
C HIS A 43 13.83 -12.54 3.91
N ASP A 44 14.40 -11.39 4.27
CA ASP A 44 15.04 -10.44 3.37
C ASP A 44 14.14 -10.00 2.19
N GLY A 45 12.86 -9.74 2.47
CA GLY A 45 11.87 -9.35 1.47
C GLY A 45 11.25 -10.52 0.73
N TYR A 46 11.58 -11.77 1.04
CA TYR A 46 10.95 -12.94 0.45
C TYR A 46 9.96 -13.58 1.43
N PRO A 47 8.74 -13.93 0.99
CA PRO A 47 7.84 -14.74 1.79
C PRO A 47 8.34 -16.18 1.75
N CYS A 48 8.63 -16.76 2.92
CA CYS A 48 9.36 -18.03 3.01
C CYS A 48 8.76 -18.96 4.04
N PHE A 49 8.81 -20.27 3.77
CA PHE A 49 8.69 -21.26 4.82
C PHE A 49 9.97 -21.25 5.67
N LYS A 50 9.85 -20.86 6.94
CA LYS A 50 10.87 -21.04 7.97
C LYS A 50 10.72 -22.43 8.58
N ILE A 51 11.75 -23.24 8.44
CA ILE A 51 11.74 -24.66 8.80
C ILE A 51 12.89 -24.94 9.78
N PRO A 52 12.66 -24.78 11.10
CA PRO A 52 13.60 -25.26 12.10
C PRO A 52 13.60 -26.79 12.13
N PHE A 53 14.79 -27.39 12.08
CA PHE A 53 14.97 -28.83 12.05
C PHE A 53 16.06 -29.27 13.03
N LYS A 54 16.21 -30.59 13.20
CA LYS A 54 17.29 -31.21 13.96
C LYS A 54 17.77 -32.44 13.24
N THR A 55 19.07 -32.53 13.05
CA THR A 55 19.71 -33.72 12.51
C THR A 55 21.17 -33.84 12.97
N SER A 56 21.66 -35.07 13.04
CA SER A 56 23.08 -35.38 13.15
C SER A 56 23.76 -35.56 11.79
N ASN A 57 22.98 -35.58 10.70
CA ASN A 57 23.42 -36.00 9.38
C ASN A 57 23.30 -34.84 8.40
N TYR A 58 24.45 -34.42 7.86
CA TYR A 58 24.57 -33.34 6.88
C TYR A 58 25.33 -33.82 5.64
N PRO A 59 25.16 -33.17 4.48
CA PRO A 59 24.18 -32.12 4.19
C PRO A 59 22.74 -32.65 4.10
N VAL A 60 21.75 -31.77 4.31
CA VAL A 60 20.33 -32.08 4.03
C VAL A 60 19.82 -31.14 2.94
N THR A 61 19.28 -31.71 1.86
CA THR A 61 18.67 -30.94 0.77
C THR A 61 17.17 -30.79 1.01
N PHE A 62 16.71 -29.56 1.12
CA PHE A 62 15.31 -29.20 1.19
C PHE A 62 14.81 -28.73 -0.18
N ARG A 63 13.61 -29.17 -0.55
CA ARG A 63 12.94 -28.78 -1.80
C ARG A 63 11.53 -28.32 -1.50
N LEU A 64 11.18 -27.16 -2.05
CA LEU A 64 9.82 -26.66 -2.11
C LEU A 64 9.26 -26.95 -3.50
N LEU A 65 8.13 -27.62 -3.54
CA LEU A 65 7.48 -28.06 -4.77
C LEU A 65 6.05 -27.50 -4.84
N THR A 66 5.54 -27.35 -6.06
CA THR A 66 4.09 -27.24 -6.29
C THR A 66 3.42 -28.57 -5.94
N LYS A 67 2.10 -28.57 -5.83
CA LYS A 67 1.31 -29.81 -5.66
C LYS A 67 1.55 -30.83 -6.79
N ASP A 68 1.84 -30.35 -7.99
CA ASP A 68 2.10 -31.18 -9.17
C ASP A 68 3.56 -31.67 -9.26
N GLY A 69 4.40 -31.28 -8.29
CA GLY A 69 5.79 -31.73 -8.18
C GLY A 69 6.81 -30.86 -8.89
N GLU A 70 6.43 -29.68 -9.40
CA GLU A 70 7.36 -28.74 -10.00
C GLU A 70 8.22 -28.07 -8.92
N LEU A 71 9.53 -27.93 -9.18
CA LEU A 71 10.45 -27.27 -8.25
C LEU A 71 10.22 -25.77 -8.23
N ILE A 72 9.94 -25.24 -7.04
CA ILE A 72 9.84 -23.81 -6.76
C ILE A 72 11.20 -23.34 -6.25
N ASP A 73 11.67 -23.93 -5.15
CA ASP A 73 12.91 -23.53 -4.50
C ASP A 73 13.66 -24.73 -3.91
N THR A 74 14.97 -24.59 -3.74
CA THR A 74 15.83 -25.61 -3.18
C THR A 74 16.91 -25.00 -2.30
N TYR A 75 17.19 -25.65 -1.18
CA TYR A 75 18.23 -25.22 -0.25
C TYR A 75 19.01 -26.43 0.25
N VAL A 76 20.33 -26.30 0.38
CA VAL A 76 21.19 -27.34 0.96
C VAL A 76 21.67 -26.82 2.29
N ALA A 77 21.20 -27.44 3.37
CA ALA A 77 21.61 -27.10 4.71
C ALA A 77 22.88 -27.87 5.08
N ASP A 78 23.90 -27.13 5.51
CA ASP A 78 25.18 -27.66 5.96
C ASP A 78 25.36 -27.45 7.46
N LYS A 79 26.30 -28.18 8.07
CA LYS A 79 26.60 -27.98 9.49
C LYS A 79 27.21 -26.58 9.68
N PRO A 80 26.72 -25.74 10.63
CA PRO A 80 25.86 -26.05 11.78
C PRO A 80 24.40 -25.54 11.66
N GLU A 81 23.87 -25.36 10.46
CA GLU A 81 22.55 -24.78 10.25
C GLU A 81 21.42 -25.66 10.83
N GLU A 82 20.51 -25.05 11.59
CA GLU A 82 19.33 -25.72 12.15
C GLU A 82 18.00 -25.11 11.66
N VAL A 83 18.05 -24.17 10.73
CA VAL A 83 16.88 -23.49 10.15
C VAL A 83 17.10 -23.31 8.67
N VAL A 84 16.09 -23.64 7.87
CA VAL A 84 16.07 -23.37 6.42
C VAL A 84 14.94 -22.42 6.09
N TYR A 85 15.18 -21.55 5.10
CA TYR A 85 14.18 -20.70 4.49
C TYR A 85 13.98 -21.14 3.03
N LEU A 86 12.76 -21.58 2.70
CA LEU A 86 12.38 -21.90 1.32
C LEU A 86 11.46 -20.80 0.80
N HIS A 87 11.90 -20.10 -0.23
CA HIS A 87 11.26 -18.91 -0.77
C HIS A 87 10.03 -19.30 -1.61
N LEU A 88 8.87 -18.70 -1.31
CA LEU A 88 7.63 -18.91 -2.07
C LEU A 88 7.65 -18.18 -3.42
N THR A 89 8.43 -17.11 -3.53
CA THR A 89 8.61 -16.29 -4.74
C THR A 89 10.10 -16.10 -5.04
N PRO A 90 10.82 -17.19 -5.38
CA PRO A 90 12.27 -17.12 -5.62
C PRO A 90 12.58 -16.11 -6.73
N PHE A 91 13.66 -15.35 -6.54
CA PHE A 91 14.11 -14.27 -7.44
C PHE A 91 13.13 -13.09 -7.62
N LYS A 92 12.02 -13.06 -6.87
CA LYS A 92 11.01 -12.00 -6.90
C LYS A 92 10.79 -11.47 -5.48
N PRO A 93 11.69 -10.60 -4.99
CA PRO A 93 11.54 -10.01 -3.66
C PRO A 93 10.29 -9.13 -3.62
N PHE A 94 9.77 -8.95 -2.41
CA PHE A 94 8.60 -8.17 -2.04
C PHE A 94 7.35 -8.51 -2.86
N THR A 95 7.23 -9.75 -3.33
CA THR A 95 6.07 -10.18 -4.14
C THR A 95 5.02 -10.80 -3.25
N ASN A 96 3.81 -10.24 -3.26
CA ASN A 96 2.69 -10.79 -2.51
C ASN A 96 2.25 -12.16 -3.08
N VAL A 97 2.07 -13.14 -2.20
CA VAL A 97 1.51 -14.46 -2.58
C VAL A 97 -0.01 -14.31 -2.67
N ILE A 98 -0.54 -14.18 -3.90
CA ILE A 98 -1.97 -13.98 -4.13
C ILE A 98 -2.72 -15.30 -4.20
N GLY A 99 -3.81 -15.39 -3.43
CA GLY A 99 -4.77 -16.48 -3.46
C GLY A 99 -4.26 -17.81 -2.87
N PRO A 100 -5.16 -18.79 -2.71
CA PRO A 100 -4.82 -20.06 -2.12
C PRO A 100 -3.91 -20.89 -3.03
N LYS A 101 -2.85 -21.47 -2.46
CA LYS A 101 -1.86 -22.33 -3.13
C LYS A 101 -1.47 -23.49 -2.23
N SER A 102 -1.25 -24.67 -2.83
CA SER A 102 -0.77 -25.85 -2.12
C SER A 102 0.70 -26.11 -2.47
N TYR A 103 1.50 -26.35 -1.46
CA TYR A 103 2.94 -26.58 -1.54
C TYR A 103 3.31 -27.93 -0.94
N VAL A 104 4.38 -28.54 -1.44
CA VAL A 104 4.96 -29.75 -0.84
C VAL A 104 6.40 -29.46 -0.47
N ILE A 105 6.74 -29.66 0.80
CA ILE A 105 8.12 -29.57 1.29
C ILE A 105 8.66 -30.98 1.42
N LYS A 106 9.87 -31.20 0.87
CA LYS A 106 10.60 -32.45 1.01
C LYS A 106 12.01 -32.19 1.52
N ALA A 107 12.54 -33.09 2.35
CA ALA A 107 13.93 -33.07 2.78
C ALA A 107 14.61 -34.40 2.43
N PHE A 108 15.87 -34.34 2.01
CA PHE A 108 16.65 -35.47 1.53
C PHE A 108 18.03 -35.51 2.20
N TYR A 109 18.48 -36.71 2.57
CA TYR A 109 19.86 -36.98 2.93
C TYR A 109 20.47 -37.91 1.87
N GLY A 110 21.36 -37.39 1.02
CA GLY A 110 21.71 -38.03 -0.24
C GLY A 110 20.46 -38.21 -1.11
N ASP A 111 20.23 -39.42 -1.63
CA ASP A 111 19.04 -39.75 -2.44
C ASP A 111 17.83 -40.20 -1.60
N LYS A 112 17.97 -40.25 -0.27
CA LYS A 112 16.93 -40.76 0.63
C LYS A 112 16.04 -39.63 1.12
N GLU A 113 14.74 -39.70 0.81
CA GLU A 113 13.73 -38.83 1.39
C GLU A 113 13.60 -39.11 2.89
N VAL A 114 13.78 -38.08 3.71
CA VAL A 114 13.70 -38.15 5.18
C VAL A 114 12.47 -37.43 5.74
N TYR A 115 11.86 -36.55 4.93
CA TYR A 115 10.64 -35.83 5.28
C TYR A 115 9.86 -35.46 4.02
N SER A 116 8.53 -35.56 4.07
CA SER A 116 7.62 -34.97 3.08
C SER A 116 6.32 -34.57 3.76
N SER A 117 5.85 -33.35 3.52
CA SER A 117 4.55 -32.87 3.97
C SER A 117 3.98 -31.84 3.01
N SER A 118 2.65 -31.78 2.93
CA SER A 118 1.91 -30.79 2.15
C SER A 118 1.43 -29.64 3.03
N PHE A 119 1.38 -28.43 2.49
CA PHE A 119 0.97 -27.20 3.16
C PHE A 119 0.05 -26.40 2.27
N ASP A 120 -1.11 -26.02 2.79
CA ASP A 120 -2.03 -25.10 2.13
C ASP A 120 -1.80 -23.69 2.66
N VAL A 121 -1.57 -22.75 1.75
CA VAL A 121 -1.34 -21.33 2.02
C VAL A 121 -2.48 -20.56 1.40
N LYS A 122 -3.19 -19.74 2.19
CA LYS A 122 -4.33 -18.94 1.73
C LYS A 122 -3.89 -17.71 0.95
N GLY A 123 -2.69 -17.21 1.24
CA GLY A 123 -2.10 -16.05 0.60
C GLY A 123 -2.41 -14.73 1.32
N ALA A 124 -1.99 -13.64 0.69
CA ALA A 124 -2.12 -12.30 1.21
C ALA A 124 -3.59 -11.87 1.29
N LYS A 125 -3.99 -11.37 2.46
CA LYS A 125 -5.29 -10.75 2.69
C LYS A 125 -5.09 -9.58 3.63
N ALA A 126 -5.77 -8.46 3.37
CA ALA A 126 -5.57 -7.25 4.17
C ALA A 126 -6.90 -6.55 4.45
N ASP A 127 -7.01 -6.02 5.67
CA ASP A 127 -7.94 -4.95 6.00
C ASP A 127 -7.20 -3.61 5.90
N LEU A 128 -7.77 -2.66 5.16
CA LEU A 128 -7.12 -1.41 4.79
C LEU A 128 -8.01 -0.22 5.14
N LYS A 129 -7.50 0.65 6.00
CA LYS A 129 -8.22 1.82 6.50
C LYS A 129 -7.43 3.10 6.29
N ILE A 130 -8.09 4.11 5.72
CA ILE A 130 -7.57 5.48 5.67
C ILE A 130 -7.82 6.13 7.03
N LYS A 131 -6.76 6.45 7.76
CA LYS A 131 -6.81 7.02 9.11
C LYS A 131 -6.89 8.53 9.10
N ASP A 132 -6.04 9.15 8.29
CA ASP A 132 -5.89 10.59 8.24
C ASP A 132 -5.53 11.05 6.83
N VAL A 133 -5.97 12.25 6.49
CA VAL A 133 -5.81 12.84 5.17
C VAL A 133 -5.51 14.32 5.34
N SER A 134 -4.39 14.80 4.81
CA SER A 134 -3.96 16.18 4.92
C SER A 134 -3.91 16.85 3.55
N PHE A 135 -4.32 18.12 3.53
CA PHE A 135 -4.44 18.91 2.32
C PHE A 135 -3.60 20.18 2.43
N ASN A 136 -3.11 20.63 1.28
CA ASN A 136 -2.60 21.98 1.11
C ASN A 136 -3.40 22.67 0.01
N THR A 137 -3.22 23.98 -0.12
CA THR A 137 -3.85 24.76 -1.17
C THR A 137 -2.82 25.61 -1.90
N SER A 138 -2.96 25.64 -3.22
CA SER A 138 -2.28 26.58 -4.10
C SER A 138 -3.29 27.54 -4.72
N ILE A 139 -2.80 28.50 -5.51
CA ILE A 139 -3.68 29.39 -6.30
C ILE A 139 -4.48 28.57 -7.32
N PHE A 140 -3.94 27.45 -7.79
CA PHE A 140 -4.46 26.68 -8.92
C PHE A 140 -5.11 25.36 -8.52
N SER A 141 -5.05 24.97 -7.24
CA SER A 141 -5.47 23.62 -6.84
C SER A 141 -5.64 23.43 -5.33
N LEU A 142 -6.54 22.52 -4.98
CA LEU A 142 -6.53 21.84 -3.68
C LEU A 142 -5.67 20.58 -3.81
N ASP A 143 -4.57 20.52 -3.06
CA ASP A 143 -3.57 19.46 -3.19
C ASP A 143 -3.70 18.44 -2.06
N LEU A 144 -3.78 17.14 -2.39
CA LEU A 144 -3.66 16.09 -1.37
C LEU A 144 -2.19 15.93 -1.02
N ARG A 145 -1.81 16.33 0.19
CA ARG A 145 -0.41 16.30 0.63
C ARG A 145 0.00 14.94 1.16
N LYS A 146 -0.85 14.32 1.98
CA LYS A 146 -0.53 13.07 2.67
C LYS A 146 -1.79 12.29 3.00
N LEU A 147 -1.70 10.98 2.84
CA LEU A 147 -2.72 10.03 3.23
C LEU A 147 -2.08 8.97 4.15
N THR A 148 -2.60 8.82 5.37
CA THR A 148 -2.11 7.83 6.33
C THR A 148 -3.02 6.62 6.34
N LEU A 149 -2.44 5.45 6.13
CA LEU A 149 -3.09 4.15 6.11
C LEU A 149 -2.77 3.38 7.39
N GLU A 150 -3.76 2.64 7.88
CA GLU A 150 -3.57 1.50 8.76
C GLU A 150 -3.90 0.24 7.96
N VAL A 151 -2.98 -0.71 7.96
CA VAL A 151 -3.08 -1.96 7.21
C VAL A 151 -2.90 -3.11 8.18
N ARG A 152 -3.88 -4.01 8.21
CA ARG A 152 -3.83 -5.24 8.99
C ARG A 152 -3.72 -6.43 8.04
N ASN A 153 -2.69 -7.24 8.21
CA ASN A 153 -2.53 -8.47 7.44
C ASN A 153 -3.40 -9.58 8.05
N GLU A 154 -4.47 -9.94 7.36
CA GLU A 154 -5.37 -11.03 7.73
C GLU A 154 -5.05 -12.35 7.00
N GLY A 155 -4.02 -12.34 6.15
CA GLY A 155 -3.51 -13.51 5.46
C GLY A 155 -2.64 -14.38 6.36
N ASP A 156 -2.14 -15.47 5.78
CA ASP A 156 -1.21 -16.40 6.42
C ASP A 156 0.22 -16.32 5.85
N VAL A 157 0.49 -15.29 5.05
CA VAL A 157 1.80 -14.94 4.47
C VAL A 157 2.11 -13.47 4.75
N PRO A 158 3.39 -13.05 4.77
CA PRO A 158 3.76 -11.64 4.81
C PRO A 158 3.08 -10.83 3.69
N LEU A 159 2.66 -9.62 4.04
CA LEU A 159 2.09 -8.65 3.11
C LEU A 159 3.11 -7.54 2.85
N TYR A 160 3.44 -7.33 1.58
CA TYR A 160 4.38 -6.31 1.13
C TYR A 160 3.66 -5.11 0.52
N LEU A 161 4.04 -3.92 0.98
CA LEU A 161 3.63 -2.63 0.43
C LEU A 161 4.90 -1.89 0.00
N THR A 162 5.12 -1.81 -1.31
CA THR A 162 6.30 -1.19 -1.93
C THR A 162 5.95 -0.76 -3.37
N LEU A 163 6.76 0.12 -3.94
CA LEU A 163 6.70 0.50 -5.35
C LEU A 163 7.55 -0.40 -6.25
N ILE A 164 8.44 -1.20 -5.68
CA ILE A 164 9.32 -2.11 -6.44
C ILE A 164 9.30 -3.51 -5.81
N PRO A 165 8.55 -4.47 -6.41
CA PRO A 165 7.54 -4.26 -7.45
C PRO A 165 6.33 -3.48 -6.92
N ILE A 166 5.50 -2.91 -7.80
CA ILE A 166 4.33 -2.15 -7.39
C ILE A 166 3.31 -3.09 -6.75
N ASN A 167 3.06 -2.92 -5.45
CA ASN A 167 2.07 -3.67 -4.68
C ASN A 167 1.02 -2.79 -4.01
N ILE A 168 1.08 -1.48 -4.27
CA ILE A 168 0.11 -0.50 -3.78
C ILE A 168 -0.04 0.58 -4.83
N GLU A 169 -1.27 1.00 -5.07
CA GLU A 169 -1.67 1.95 -6.09
C GLU A 169 -2.60 3.01 -5.49
N LEU A 170 -2.54 4.22 -6.02
CA LEU A 170 -3.35 5.37 -5.62
C LEU A 170 -4.10 5.88 -6.84
N TYR A 171 -5.38 6.21 -6.68
CA TYR A 171 -6.19 6.79 -7.74
C TYR A 171 -6.96 8.02 -7.25
N LEU A 172 -7.11 9.02 -8.13
CA LEU A 172 -8.05 10.14 -7.97
C LEU A 172 -9.09 10.06 -9.09
N ASP A 173 -10.37 9.95 -8.72
CA ASP A 173 -11.49 9.87 -9.67
C ASP A 173 -11.30 8.80 -10.75
N GLY A 174 -10.62 7.70 -10.39
CA GLY A 174 -10.29 6.58 -11.28
C GLY A 174 -9.02 6.75 -12.12
N LEU A 175 -8.35 7.89 -12.05
CA LEU A 175 -7.06 8.13 -12.70
C LEU A 175 -5.92 7.70 -11.76
N HIS A 176 -4.94 6.98 -12.30
CA HIS A 176 -3.80 6.48 -11.53
C HIS A 176 -2.84 7.62 -11.18
N GLU A 177 -2.46 7.71 -9.90
CA GLU A 177 -1.66 8.79 -9.35
C GLU A 177 -0.29 8.30 -8.85
N ALA A 178 0.74 9.11 -9.08
CA ALA A 178 2.07 8.85 -8.56
C ALA A 178 2.19 9.32 -7.10
N PHE A 179 2.89 8.55 -6.27
CA PHE A 179 3.11 8.86 -4.85
C PHE A 179 4.44 8.28 -4.36
N ALA A 180 4.89 8.78 -3.21
CA ALA A 180 6.00 8.22 -2.45
C ALA A 180 5.47 7.59 -1.15
N PRO A 181 5.66 6.28 -0.92
CA PRO A 181 5.34 5.66 0.35
C PRO A 181 6.43 5.95 1.40
N TYR A 182 6.01 6.14 2.65
CA TYR A 182 6.89 6.22 3.81
C TYR A 182 6.39 5.27 4.93
N PRO A 183 7.17 4.24 5.30
CA PRO A 183 8.47 3.85 4.73
C PRO A 183 8.37 3.42 3.25
N SER A 184 9.49 3.43 2.52
CA SER A 184 9.54 3.12 1.08
C SER A 184 9.19 1.66 0.75
N SER A 185 9.40 0.78 1.72
CA SER A 185 8.96 -0.61 1.70
C SER A 185 8.48 -0.98 3.11
N LEU A 186 7.41 -1.76 3.18
CA LEU A 186 6.83 -2.25 4.41
C LEU A 186 6.43 -3.72 4.24
N ALA A 187 6.95 -4.58 5.10
CA ALA A 187 6.51 -5.96 5.25
C ALA A 187 5.68 -6.08 6.53
N ILE A 188 4.50 -6.68 6.44
CA ILE A 188 3.58 -6.87 7.56
C ILE A 188 3.38 -8.38 7.73
N GLU A 189 3.89 -8.93 8.83
CA GLU A 189 3.73 -10.35 9.15
C GLU A 189 2.25 -10.75 9.36
N PRO A 190 1.89 -12.03 9.17
CA PRO A 190 0.54 -12.53 9.41
C PRO A 190 -0.03 -12.12 10.77
N GLY A 191 -1.25 -11.58 10.78
CA GLY A 191 -1.96 -11.14 11.99
C GLY A 191 -1.54 -9.77 12.52
N ASN A 192 -0.45 -9.19 12.05
CA ASN A 192 0.05 -7.89 12.50
C ASN A 192 -0.67 -6.73 11.81
N THR A 193 -0.59 -5.57 12.46
CA THR A 193 -1.08 -4.28 11.95
C THR A 193 0.09 -3.31 11.86
N SER A 194 0.14 -2.51 10.80
CA SER A 194 1.16 -1.47 10.62
C SER A 194 0.57 -0.26 9.90
N SER A 195 1.29 0.85 9.94
CA SER A 195 0.86 2.10 9.30
C SER A 195 1.81 2.49 8.18
N LEU A 196 1.24 3.06 7.12
CA LEU A 196 1.95 3.53 5.93
C LEU A 196 1.46 4.93 5.56
N SER A 197 2.37 5.85 5.28
CA SER A 197 2.01 7.14 4.71
C SER A 197 2.23 7.15 3.21
N LEU A 198 1.27 7.68 2.45
CA LEU A 198 1.40 7.96 1.03
C LEU A 198 1.47 9.47 0.83
N GLU A 199 2.51 9.94 0.16
CA GLU A 199 2.68 11.35 -0.22
C GLU A 199 2.54 11.46 -1.74
N PRO A 200 1.38 11.91 -2.25
CA PRO A 200 1.18 12.06 -3.70
C PRO A 200 2.14 13.10 -4.29
N VAL A 201 2.64 12.84 -5.50
CA VAL A 201 3.59 13.74 -6.17
C VAL A 201 2.87 14.95 -6.78
N ALA A 202 1.69 14.73 -7.36
CA ALA A 202 0.94 15.77 -8.10
C ALA A 202 -0.58 15.59 -8.04
N LEU A 203 -1.11 15.05 -6.94
CA LEU A 203 -2.56 14.87 -6.79
C LEU A 203 -3.22 16.21 -6.40
N ALA A 204 -3.83 16.85 -7.39
CA ALA A 204 -4.37 18.19 -7.32
C ALA A 204 -5.79 18.24 -7.92
N ILE A 205 -6.71 18.92 -7.22
CA ILE A 205 -8.08 19.16 -7.69
C ILE A 205 -8.19 20.61 -8.17
N ASP A 206 -8.59 20.79 -9.42
CA ASP A 206 -8.84 22.12 -9.99
C ASP A 206 -9.99 22.83 -9.24
N PRO A 207 -9.84 24.11 -8.87
CA PRO A 207 -10.85 24.91 -8.18
C PRO A 207 -12.23 24.92 -8.84
N ASN A 208 -12.27 24.73 -10.17
CA ASN A 208 -13.50 24.65 -10.94
C ASN A 208 -14.35 23.41 -10.63
N TYR A 209 -13.76 22.37 -10.03
CA TYR A 209 -14.46 21.12 -9.69
C TYR A 209 -14.69 20.94 -8.18
N LEU A 210 -14.27 21.90 -7.35
CA LEU A 210 -14.51 21.87 -5.89
C LEU A 210 -15.99 21.93 -5.50
N ASP A 211 -16.93 22.06 -6.44
CA ASP A 211 -18.36 21.94 -6.19
C ASP A 211 -18.90 20.50 -6.25
N LYS A 212 -18.02 19.52 -6.50
CA LYS A 212 -18.36 18.09 -6.59
C LYS A 212 -17.56 17.26 -5.59
N GLU A 213 -18.04 16.03 -5.39
CA GLU A 213 -17.31 15.00 -4.66
C GLU A 213 -16.16 14.48 -5.52
N HIS A 214 -15.01 14.25 -4.88
CA HIS A 214 -13.87 13.55 -5.48
C HIS A 214 -13.55 12.30 -4.67
N ARG A 215 -13.14 11.24 -5.36
CA ARG A 215 -12.85 9.95 -4.74
C ARG A 215 -11.36 9.63 -4.85
N VAL A 216 -10.73 9.41 -3.70
CA VAL A 216 -9.37 8.88 -3.61
C VAL A 216 -9.47 7.40 -3.27
N ASP A 217 -8.90 6.54 -4.12
CA ASP A 217 -8.85 5.10 -3.88
C ASP A 217 -7.41 4.65 -3.62
N VAL A 218 -7.23 3.79 -2.62
CA VAL A 218 -5.98 3.07 -2.39
C VAL A 218 -6.22 1.59 -2.62
N VAL A 219 -5.41 0.98 -3.48
CA VAL A 219 -5.57 -0.39 -3.93
C VAL A 219 -4.31 -1.18 -3.63
N ILE A 220 -4.48 -2.37 -3.04
CA ILE A 220 -3.45 -3.41 -3.01
C ILE A 220 -3.91 -4.47 -4.02
N PRO A 221 -3.28 -4.59 -5.21
CA PRO A 221 -3.79 -5.38 -6.31
C PRO A 221 -4.10 -6.83 -5.91
N ASN A 222 -5.31 -7.30 -6.25
CA ASN A 222 -5.82 -8.63 -5.93
C ASN A 222 -5.91 -8.98 -4.41
N VAL A 223 -5.76 -7.98 -3.53
CA VAL A 223 -5.86 -8.16 -2.07
C VAL A 223 -7.02 -7.35 -1.51
N THR A 224 -7.02 -6.02 -1.67
CA THR A 224 -8.05 -5.14 -1.08
C THR A 224 -8.08 -3.76 -1.72
N ARG A 225 -9.16 -3.01 -1.48
CA ARG A 225 -9.35 -1.62 -1.90
C ARG A 225 -10.07 -0.86 -0.79
N THR A 226 -9.63 0.37 -0.54
CA THR A 226 -10.32 1.32 0.34
C THR A 226 -10.46 2.66 -0.37
N SER A 227 -11.37 3.52 0.10
CA SER A 227 -11.58 4.83 -0.51
C SER A 227 -11.87 5.92 0.51
N TYR A 228 -11.44 7.13 0.18
CA TYR A 228 -11.74 8.37 0.89
C TYR A 228 -12.51 9.31 -0.04
N ILE A 229 -13.59 9.88 0.46
CA ILE A 229 -14.38 10.88 -0.26
C ILE A 229 -13.94 12.27 0.19
N ILE A 230 -13.51 13.07 -0.76
CA ILE A 230 -13.30 14.50 -0.62
C ILE A 230 -14.64 15.16 -0.90
N GLU A 231 -15.28 15.65 0.16
CA GLU A 231 -16.58 16.32 0.07
C GLU A 231 -16.47 17.63 -0.73
N PRO A 232 -17.56 18.07 -1.40
CA PRO A 232 -17.56 19.35 -2.08
C PRO A 232 -17.26 20.49 -1.10
N LEU A 233 -16.53 21.49 -1.57
CA LEU A 233 -16.19 22.66 -0.79
C LEU A 233 -17.46 23.51 -0.54
N LYS A 234 -17.94 23.52 0.70
CA LYS A 234 -19.17 24.21 1.13
C LYS A 234 -18.91 25.20 2.28
N PRO A 235 -18.22 26.33 2.04
CA PRO A 235 -18.03 27.36 3.06
C PRO A 235 -19.35 28.11 3.31
N GLU A 236 -19.45 28.80 4.44
CA GLU A 236 -20.50 29.80 4.63
C GLU A 236 -20.02 31.13 4.04
N LEU A 237 -20.85 31.75 3.19
CA LEU A 237 -20.55 33.02 2.53
C LEU A 237 -21.59 34.07 2.92
N ARG A 238 -21.13 35.26 3.29
CA ARG A 238 -22.01 36.42 3.54
C ARG A 238 -21.43 37.70 2.97
N ILE A 239 -22.16 38.33 2.06
CA ILE A 239 -21.85 39.69 1.60
C ILE A 239 -22.27 40.67 2.70
N GLU A 240 -21.30 41.31 3.34
CA GLU A 240 -21.53 42.28 4.41
C GLU A 240 -21.79 43.68 3.85
N LYS A 241 -20.99 44.08 2.85
CA LYS A 241 -21.06 45.43 2.28
C LYS A 241 -20.66 45.42 0.80
N VAL A 242 -21.33 46.26 0.03
CA VAL A 242 -21.02 46.53 -1.37
C VAL A 242 -20.68 48.01 -1.53
N GLY A 243 -19.47 48.30 -2.01
CA GLY A 243 -18.97 49.65 -2.26
C GLY A 243 -19.32 50.11 -3.67
N LEU A 244 -20.17 51.13 -3.77
CA LEU A 244 -20.58 51.74 -5.04
C LEU A 244 -20.15 53.21 -5.09
N SER A 245 -19.75 53.69 -6.26
CA SER A 245 -19.62 55.13 -6.54
C SER A 245 -20.28 55.49 -7.86
N PRO A 246 -20.82 56.73 -8.00
CA PRO A 246 -21.31 57.21 -9.29
C PRO A 246 -20.21 57.15 -10.36
N PHE A 247 -20.56 56.74 -11.58
CA PHE A 247 -19.68 56.74 -12.75
C PHE A 247 -20.49 57.09 -14.00
N LEU A 248 -20.44 58.35 -14.43
CA LEU A 248 -21.31 58.90 -15.48
C LEU A 248 -22.80 58.65 -15.15
N ASP A 249 -23.53 58.02 -16.07
CA ASP A 249 -24.93 57.59 -15.93
C ASP A 249 -25.07 56.19 -15.26
N LYS A 250 -23.97 55.60 -14.82
CA LYS A 250 -23.87 54.25 -14.25
C LYS A 250 -23.25 54.27 -12.85
N TRP A 251 -23.03 53.09 -12.30
CA TRP A 251 -22.36 52.87 -11.02
C TRP A 251 -21.08 52.06 -11.22
N SER A 252 -20.01 52.50 -10.57
CA SER A 252 -18.79 51.70 -10.40
C SER A 252 -18.92 50.85 -9.14
N LEU A 253 -18.81 49.54 -9.30
CA LEU A 253 -18.70 48.57 -8.23
C LEU A 253 -17.23 48.48 -7.83
N ASN A 254 -16.87 49.15 -6.74
CA ASN A 254 -15.48 49.37 -6.34
C ASN A 254 -14.93 48.25 -5.47
N ASN A 255 -15.74 47.74 -4.54
CA ASN A 255 -15.33 46.65 -3.66
C ASN A 255 -16.52 45.89 -3.09
N ILE A 256 -16.23 44.67 -2.60
CA ILE A 256 -17.14 43.89 -1.78
C ILE A 256 -16.44 43.48 -0.50
N THR A 257 -17.17 43.51 0.60
CA THR A 257 -16.74 42.97 1.88
C THR A 257 -17.47 41.66 2.12
N LEU A 258 -16.72 40.57 2.18
CA LEU A 258 -17.22 39.20 2.29
C LEU A 258 -16.76 38.59 3.60
N ILE A 259 -17.66 37.91 4.31
CA ILE A 259 -17.31 37.02 5.42
C ILE A 259 -17.34 35.59 4.88
N ILE A 260 -16.24 34.87 5.07
CA ILE A 260 -16.07 33.47 4.66
C ILE A 260 -15.78 32.65 5.92
N SER A 261 -16.65 31.69 6.22
CA SER A 261 -16.47 30.73 7.33
C SER A 261 -16.19 29.34 6.78
N ASN A 262 -15.00 28.79 7.08
CA ASN A 262 -14.61 27.46 6.65
C ASN A 262 -14.94 26.44 7.75
N ARG A 263 -16.15 25.89 7.74
CA ARG A 263 -16.54 24.78 8.63
C ARG A 263 -16.10 23.41 8.10
N GLY A 264 -15.44 23.37 6.93
CA GLY A 264 -14.99 22.16 6.26
C GLY A 264 -13.66 21.62 6.80
N LYS A 265 -13.17 20.56 6.15
CA LYS A 265 -11.93 19.85 6.53
C LYS A 265 -10.69 20.33 5.78
N TYR A 266 -10.85 21.12 4.73
CA TYR A 266 -9.78 21.46 3.80
C TYR A 266 -9.53 22.98 3.78
N PRO A 267 -8.28 23.44 3.58
CA PRO A 267 -7.99 24.86 3.48
C PRO A 267 -8.61 25.47 2.22
N ILE A 268 -8.96 26.75 2.30
CA ILE A 268 -9.55 27.52 1.22
C ILE A 268 -8.60 28.62 0.78
N ASN A 269 -8.28 28.69 -0.51
CA ASN A 269 -7.63 29.87 -1.06
C ASN A 269 -8.68 30.82 -1.63
N ILE A 270 -8.64 32.09 -1.21
CA ILE A 270 -9.63 33.08 -1.66
C ILE A 270 -9.59 33.31 -3.18
N ARG A 271 -8.47 32.99 -3.85
CA ARG A 271 -8.35 33.10 -5.31
C ARG A 271 -9.27 32.17 -6.10
N TRP A 272 -9.90 31.22 -5.43
CA TRP A 272 -10.90 30.34 -6.03
C TRP A 272 -12.28 31.00 -6.15
N LEU A 273 -12.48 32.19 -5.59
CA LEU A 273 -13.72 32.93 -5.70
C LEU A 273 -14.03 33.29 -7.16
N LYS A 274 -15.28 33.06 -7.55
CA LYS A 274 -15.86 33.55 -8.80
C LYS A 274 -16.88 34.62 -8.49
N ILE A 275 -16.69 35.80 -9.06
CA ILE A 275 -17.54 36.96 -8.81
C ILE A 275 -18.24 37.30 -10.11
N TYR A 276 -19.57 37.34 -10.09
CA TYR A 276 -20.39 37.64 -11.25
C TYR A 276 -21.16 38.95 -11.02
N VAL A 277 -21.18 39.80 -12.03
CA VAL A 277 -22.02 41.00 -12.06
C VAL A 277 -22.98 40.85 -13.23
N ASN A 278 -24.28 40.80 -12.95
CA ASN A 278 -25.33 40.52 -13.94
C ASN A 278 -25.05 39.25 -14.78
N GLU A 279 -24.69 38.16 -14.11
CA GLU A 279 -24.29 36.86 -14.69
C GLU A 279 -22.97 36.86 -15.48
N GLU A 280 -22.30 38.01 -15.66
CA GLU A 280 -20.99 38.08 -16.31
C GLU A 280 -19.87 37.90 -15.29
N LEU A 281 -18.93 36.99 -15.57
CA LEU A 281 -17.77 36.76 -14.71
C LEU A 281 -16.87 38.00 -14.70
N ASN A 282 -16.70 38.60 -13.54
CA ASN A 282 -15.77 39.69 -13.34
C ASN A 282 -14.35 39.14 -13.12
N ALA A 283 -13.56 39.10 -14.18
CA ALA A 283 -12.17 38.66 -14.15
C ALA A 283 -11.20 39.69 -13.55
N LEU A 284 -11.63 40.94 -13.35
CA LEU A 284 -10.79 42.05 -12.89
C LEU A 284 -11.09 42.37 -11.42
N TRP A 285 -10.53 41.53 -10.54
CA TRP A 285 -10.47 41.78 -9.10
C TRP A 285 -9.08 41.41 -8.57
N THR A 286 -8.61 42.12 -7.56
CA THR A 286 -7.26 41.91 -7.01
C THR A 286 -7.33 41.05 -5.76
N PRO A 287 -6.83 39.79 -5.77
CA PRO A 287 -6.92 38.93 -4.60
C PRO A 287 -5.77 39.19 -3.63
N SER A 288 -6.06 39.21 -2.33
CA SER A 288 -5.03 38.91 -1.32
C SER A 288 -4.61 37.43 -1.44
N ILE A 289 -3.41 37.09 -0.97
CA ILE A 289 -2.93 35.69 -0.90
C ILE A 289 -3.34 35.17 0.48
N GLU A 290 -4.65 35.10 0.71
CA GLU A 290 -5.19 34.60 1.97
C GLU A 290 -5.66 33.16 1.82
N VAL A 291 -5.21 32.33 2.77
CA VAL A 291 -5.73 30.99 3.00
C VAL A 291 -6.58 31.02 4.26
N ILE A 292 -7.74 30.39 4.20
CA ILE A 292 -8.66 30.21 5.33
C ILE A 292 -8.58 28.74 5.74
N GLY A 293 -7.98 28.50 6.90
CA GLY A 293 -7.82 27.15 7.45
C GLY A 293 -9.16 26.53 7.86
N PRO A 294 -9.21 25.20 8.05
CA PRO A 294 -10.35 24.53 8.66
C PRO A 294 -10.72 25.13 10.02
N GLY A 295 -12.02 25.42 10.22
CA GLY A 295 -12.56 26.04 11.43
C GLY A 295 -12.41 27.57 11.50
N GLU A 296 -11.70 28.20 10.56
CA GLU A 296 -11.47 29.64 10.56
C GLU A 296 -12.61 30.43 9.92
N GLU A 297 -12.78 31.67 10.35
CA GLU A 297 -13.61 32.67 9.71
C GLU A 297 -12.77 33.91 9.39
N LYS A 298 -12.90 34.44 8.17
CA LYS A 298 -12.20 35.65 7.76
C LYS A 298 -13.11 36.65 7.08
N LYS A 299 -12.81 37.92 7.33
CA LYS A 299 -13.38 39.07 6.64
C LYS A 299 -12.42 39.49 5.52
N VAL A 300 -12.89 39.38 4.29
CA VAL A 300 -12.11 39.66 3.08
C VAL A 300 -12.70 40.87 2.36
N ILE A 301 -11.85 41.83 1.99
CA ILE A 301 -12.24 42.99 1.19
C ILE A 301 -11.65 42.82 -0.21
N LEU A 302 -12.51 42.71 -1.21
CA LEU A 302 -12.13 42.46 -2.60
C LEU A 302 -12.38 43.71 -3.43
N SER A 303 -11.32 44.25 -4.02
CA SER A 303 -11.42 45.36 -4.97
C SER A 303 -11.91 44.85 -6.32
N LEU A 304 -12.91 45.53 -6.88
CA LEU A 304 -13.58 45.19 -8.13
C LEU A 304 -13.43 46.34 -9.12
N ALA A 305 -13.34 46.01 -10.40
CA ALA A 305 -13.38 46.98 -11.50
C ALA A 305 -14.53 46.65 -12.46
N ALA A 306 -15.77 46.80 -11.98
CA ALA A 306 -16.98 46.58 -12.78
C ALA A 306 -17.87 47.82 -12.83
N ILE A 307 -18.45 48.09 -14.01
CA ILE A 307 -19.41 49.17 -14.22
C ILE A 307 -20.78 48.52 -14.45
N THR A 308 -21.80 48.96 -13.71
CA THR A 308 -23.15 48.40 -13.80
C THR A 308 -24.23 49.49 -13.77
N SER A 309 -25.40 49.19 -14.34
CA SER A 309 -26.63 49.99 -14.17
C SER A 309 -27.45 49.44 -13.01
N ARG A 310 -28.40 50.21 -12.48
CA ARG A 310 -29.40 49.68 -11.53
C ARG A 310 -30.70 49.31 -12.27
N PRO A 311 -31.39 48.23 -11.87
CA PRO A 311 -30.99 47.25 -10.85
C PRO A 311 -29.83 46.38 -11.31
N PHE A 312 -29.03 45.86 -10.38
CA PHE A 312 -27.99 44.86 -10.66
C PHE A 312 -28.01 43.69 -9.68
N THR A 313 -27.42 42.57 -10.11
CA THR A 313 -27.17 41.40 -9.28
C THR A 313 -25.67 41.14 -9.20
N LEU A 314 -25.17 41.01 -7.97
CA LEU A 314 -23.81 40.56 -7.68
C LEU A 314 -23.90 39.14 -7.10
N LYS A 315 -23.20 38.17 -7.71
CA LYS A 315 -23.07 36.81 -7.18
C LYS A 315 -21.64 36.51 -6.83
N VAL A 316 -21.44 35.82 -5.73
CA VAL A 316 -20.13 35.30 -5.31
C VAL A 316 -20.26 33.79 -5.11
N LYS A 317 -19.48 33.03 -5.86
CA LYS A 317 -19.42 31.56 -5.80
C LYS A 317 -18.05 31.11 -5.29
N LEU A 318 -18.04 30.15 -4.37
CA LEU A 318 -16.85 29.45 -3.88
C LEU A 318 -17.19 27.98 -3.64
N GLY A 319 -16.59 27.08 -4.43
CA GLY A 319 -16.99 25.68 -4.44
C GLY A 319 -18.48 25.55 -4.75
N ALA A 320 -19.21 24.81 -3.92
CA ALA A 320 -20.64 24.58 -4.03
C ALA A 320 -21.52 25.69 -3.39
N THR A 321 -20.93 26.71 -2.76
CA THR A 321 -21.69 27.79 -2.13
C THR A 321 -21.79 29.01 -3.04
N GLU A 322 -22.99 29.59 -3.13
CA GLU A 322 -23.25 30.86 -3.81
C GLU A 322 -24.04 31.82 -2.90
N VAL A 323 -23.69 33.10 -2.93
CA VAL A 323 -24.44 34.17 -2.28
C VAL A 323 -24.68 35.31 -3.28
N SER A 324 -25.85 35.93 -3.20
CA SER A 324 -26.26 37.02 -4.10
C SER A 324 -26.58 38.30 -3.33
N TYR A 325 -26.36 39.44 -3.97
CA TYR A 325 -26.77 40.77 -3.53
C TYR A 325 -27.48 41.50 -4.67
N SER A 326 -28.60 42.15 -4.37
CA SER A 326 -29.36 42.97 -5.32
C SER A 326 -29.27 44.45 -4.92
N GLY A 327 -28.93 45.33 -5.87
CA GLY A 327 -28.71 46.76 -5.64
C GLY A 327 -29.29 47.69 -6.71
#